data_AF-A0A8S3I9Z8-F1
#
_entry.id   AF-A0A8S3I9Z8-F1
#
_cell.length_a   1.000
_cell.length_b   1.000
_cell.length_c   1.000
_cell.angle_alpha   90.00
_cell.angle_beta   90.00
_cell.angle_gamma   90.00
#
_symmetry.space_group_name_H-M   'P 1'
#
loop_
_entity.id
_entity.type
_entity.pdbx_description
1 polymer ?
#
loop_
_entity_poly.entity_id
_entity_poly.type
_entity_poly.pdbx_seq_one_letter_code
_entity_poly.pdbx_strand_id
1 'polypeptide(L)'
;MRSLGINDDNEIRRFTDPQYWISYFPTHVKHDLEMMGLKVDWRRSFVTTDINPFYDSFVRWQFHHLRQGGKIQFGKRYTIYSPKDNQPCLDHDRNSNAEGVSPQEYTLIKLRIHDDRIPAKLKSRLTSSTAGVYLAAATLRPETMYGQTNCWLHPDITYVAFETCLHGILISTRRAALNMAYQEFTNVYGQYTILAEFLGTELFGLPLHAPLSYYETVYVLPMMTIKEDKGTGVVTSV
;
A
#
# COMPACT_ATOMS: atom_id res chain seq x y z
N MET A 1 -8.28 24.21 16.52
CA MET A 1 -8.91 24.50 17.82
C MET A 1 -9.05 26.00 18.06
N ARG A 2 -7.97 26.81 18.10
CA ARG A 2 -8.09 28.27 18.22
C ARG A 2 -8.94 28.93 17.13
N SER A 3 -8.81 28.46 15.89
CA SER A 3 -9.66 28.89 14.77
C SER A 3 -11.15 28.57 14.94
N LEU A 4 -11.50 27.64 15.83
CA LEU A 4 -12.87 27.30 16.21
C LEU A 4 -13.37 28.14 17.40
N GLY A 5 -12.60 29.15 17.84
CA GLY A 5 -12.94 30.00 18.99
C GLY A 5 -12.52 29.44 20.36
N ILE A 6 -11.89 28.26 20.41
CA ILE A 6 -11.40 27.65 21.65
C ILE A 6 -10.04 28.25 21.98
N ASN A 7 -10.02 29.30 22.82
CA ASN A 7 -8.81 30.08 23.12
C ASN A 7 -8.10 29.65 24.41
N ASP A 8 -8.74 28.87 25.28
CA ASP A 8 -8.10 28.33 26.49
C ASP A 8 -7.19 27.15 26.13
N ASP A 9 -5.88 27.31 26.35
CA ASP A 9 -4.89 26.27 26.09
C ASP A 9 -5.10 25.02 26.95
N ASN A 10 -5.65 25.15 28.17
CA ASN A 10 -5.96 23.99 29.00
C ASN A 10 -7.14 23.20 28.44
N GLU A 11 -8.12 23.87 27.85
CA GLU A 11 -9.21 23.22 27.13
C GLU A 11 -8.72 22.53 25.85
N ILE A 12 -7.88 23.20 25.06
CA ILE A 12 -7.28 22.60 23.86
C ILE A 12 -6.53 21.30 24.20
N ARG A 13 -5.80 21.28 25.32
CA ARG A 13 -5.06 20.08 25.77
C ARG A 13 -5.95 18.87 26.03
N ARG A 14 -7.21 19.07 26.45
CA ARG A 14 -8.15 17.97 26.71
C ARG A 14 -8.51 17.21 25.44
N PHE A 15 -8.43 17.85 24.26
CA PHE A 15 -8.67 17.18 22.98
C PHE A 15 -7.55 16.21 22.54
N THR A 16 -6.51 16.04 23.36
CA THR A 16 -5.59 14.90 23.17
C THR A 16 -6.26 13.57 23.52
N ASP A 17 -7.28 13.58 24.37
CA ASP A 17 -8.16 12.45 24.64
C ASP A 17 -9.30 12.41 23.60
N PRO A 18 -9.41 11.35 22.76
CA PRO A 18 -10.50 11.19 21.82
C PRO A 18 -11.90 11.24 22.45
N GLN A 19 -12.04 10.81 23.71
CA GLN A 19 -13.31 10.81 24.43
C GLN A 19 -13.82 12.23 24.70
N TYR A 20 -12.90 13.19 24.86
CA TYR A 20 -13.28 14.59 25.06
C TYR A 20 -14.00 15.16 23.84
N TRP A 21 -13.62 14.75 22.62
CA TRP A 21 -14.30 15.18 21.39
C TRP A 21 -15.79 14.79 21.40
N ILE A 22 -16.08 13.59 21.89
CA ILE A 22 -17.44 13.01 21.90
C ILE A 22 -18.32 13.66 22.98
N SER A 23 -17.74 14.22 24.03
CA SER A 23 -18.50 15.00 25.03
C SER A 23 -18.66 16.46 24.64
N TYR A 24 -17.67 17.04 23.95
CA TYR A 24 -17.65 18.44 23.57
C TYR A 24 -18.57 18.74 22.37
N PHE A 25 -18.25 18.18 21.21
CA PHE A 25 -18.88 18.61 19.94
C PHE A 25 -20.37 18.27 19.82
N PRO A 26 -20.89 17.11 20.27
CA PRO A 26 -22.32 16.82 20.14
C PRO A 26 -23.23 17.85 20.83
N THR A 27 -22.80 18.41 21.96
CA THR A 27 -23.57 19.45 22.67
C THR A 27 -23.62 20.75 21.87
N HIS A 28 -22.49 21.16 21.28
CA HIS A 28 -22.42 22.35 20.41
C HIS A 28 -23.24 22.18 19.13
N VAL A 29 -23.11 21.04 18.46
CA VAL A 29 -23.88 20.75 17.24
C VAL A 29 -25.37 20.77 17.52
N LYS A 30 -25.83 20.20 18.65
CA LYS A 30 -27.24 20.30 19.04
C LYS A 30 -27.68 21.75 19.21
N HIS A 31 -26.91 22.56 19.93
CA HIS A 31 -27.22 23.98 20.12
C HIS A 31 -27.32 24.74 18.78
N ASP A 32 -26.37 24.51 17.87
CA ASP A 32 -26.37 25.12 16.54
C ASP A 32 -27.62 24.76 15.73
N LEU A 33 -28.04 23.49 15.78
CA LEU A 33 -29.23 23.01 15.07
C LEU A 33 -30.54 23.49 15.72
N GLU A 34 -30.57 23.67 17.04
CA GLU A 34 -31.68 24.31 17.76
C GLU A 34 -31.81 25.79 17.37
N MET A 35 -30.69 26.52 17.30
CA MET A 35 -30.66 27.90 16.81
C MET A 35 -31.11 28.01 15.34
N MET A 36 -30.77 27.01 14.51
CA MET A 36 -31.26 26.92 13.14
C MET A 36 -32.78 26.71 13.05
N GLY A 37 -33.43 26.24 14.13
CA GLY A 37 -34.87 26.00 14.18
C GLY A 37 -35.32 24.70 13.51
N LEU A 38 -34.45 23.67 13.49
CA LEU A 38 -34.80 22.38 12.92
C LEU A 38 -35.91 21.69 13.73
N LYS A 39 -36.85 21.06 13.02
CA LYS A 39 -37.99 20.34 13.61
C LYS A 39 -37.60 18.91 14.03
N VAL A 40 -36.69 18.80 15.00
CA VAL A 40 -36.10 17.52 15.45
C VAL A 40 -36.68 17.10 16.82
N ASP A 41 -37.00 15.82 16.98
CA ASP A 41 -37.28 15.22 18.30
C ASP A 41 -35.97 14.85 19.00
N TRP A 42 -35.43 15.80 19.78
CA TRP A 42 -34.14 15.66 20.47
C TRP A 42 -34.06 14.50 21.47
N ARG A 43 -35.18 13.91 21.89
CA ARG A 43 -35.20 12.72 22.75
C ARG A 43 -34.65 11.48 22.06
N ARG A 44 -34.48 11.53 20.73
CA ARG A 44 -33.98 10.44 19.88
C ARG A 44 -32.52 10.67 19.44
N SER A 45 -31.85 11.69 19.96
CA SER A 45 -30.43 11.94 19.67
C SER A 45 -29.53 11.00 20.47
N PHE A 46 -28.42 10.56 19.88
CA PHE A 46 -27.47 9.65 20.52
C PHE A 46 -26.06 9.77 19.90
N VAL A 47 -25.06 9.18 20.57
CA VAL A 47 -23.69 9.00 20.04
C VAL A 47 -23.45 7.56 19.61
N THR A 48 -22.51 7.34 18.68
CA THR A 48 -22.36 6.08 17.94
C THR A 48 -21.24 5.17 18.42
N THR A 49 -20.45 5.59 19.41
CA THR A 49 -19.38 4.77 20.01
C THR A 49 -19.92 3.91 21.15
N ASP A 50 -19.05 3.05 21.68
CA ASP A 50 -19.30 2.18 22.84
C ASP A 50 -19.61 2.92 24.15
N ILE A 51 -19.32 4.23 24.23
CA ILE A 51 -19.78 5.11 25.31
C ILE A 51 -21.30 5.06 25.47
N ASN A 52 -22.04 4.84 24.37
CA ASN A 52 -23.47 4.64 24.41
C ASN A 52 -23.82 3.15 24.45
N PRO A 53 -24.13 2.57 25.63
CA PRO A 53 -24.38 1.14 25.76
C PRO A 53 -25.61 0.66 24.98
N PHE A 54 -26.61 1.53 24.77
CA PHE A 54 -27.81 1.16 24.01
C PHE A 54 -27.50 1.01 22.52
N TYR A 55 -26.74 1.95 21.95
CA TYR A 55 -26.35 1.87 20.55
C TYR A 55 -25.32 0.77 20.30
N ASP A 56 -24.35 0.59 21.21
CA ASP A 56 -23.42 -0.55 21.16
C ASP A 56 -24.17 -1.89 21.17
N SER A 57 -25.15 -2.07 22.06
CA SER A 57 -26.01 -3.26 22.11
C SER A 57 -26.77 -3.49 20.80
N PHE A 58 -27.31 -2.42 20.20
CA PHE A 58 -27.97 -2.46 18.90
C PHE A 58 -27.02 -2.91 17.78
N VAL A 59 -25.81 -2.34 17.71
CA VAL A 59 -24.82 -2.74 16.69
C VAL A 59 -24.35 -4.18 16.90
N ARG A 60 -24.13 -4.63 18.14
CA ARG A 60 -23.83 -6.04 18.42
C ARG A 60 -24.93 -6.96 17.94
N TRP A 61 -26.19 -6.64 18.25
CA TRP A 61 -27.35 -7.37 17.75
C TRP A 61 -27.32 -7.46 16.21
N GLN A 62 -27.07 -6.34 15.51
CA GLN A 62 -26.97 -6.30 14.04
C GLN A 62 -25.86 -7.23 13.52
N PHE A 63 -24.65 -7.15 14.07
CA PHE A 63 -23.51 -7.97 13.63
C PHE A 63 -23.72 -9.46 13.92
N HIS A 64 -24.41 -9.82 15.02
CA HIS A 64 -24.80 -11.20 15.29
C HIS A 64 -25.74 -11.74 14.21
N HIS A 65 -26.75 -10.96 13.81
CA HIS A 65 -27.68 -11.35 12.75
C HIS A 65 -26.98 -11.48 11.39
N LEU A 66 -26.11 -10.52 11.05
CA LEU A 66 -25.32 -10.58 9.81
C LEU A 66 -24.42 -11.82 9.76
N ARG A 67 -23.80 -12.20 10.88
CA ARG A 67 -22.99 -13.41 10.98
C ARG A 67 -23.83 -14.68 10.86
N GLN A 68 -24.97 -14.76 11.56
CA GLN A 68 -25.90 -15.90 11.46
C GLN A 68 -26.46 -16.06 10.04
N GLY A 69 -26.71 -14.95 9.34
CA GLY A 69 -27.12 -14.93 7.94
C GLY A 69 -26.01 -15.14 6.91
N GLY A 70 -24.78 -15.47 7.34
CA GLY A 70 -23.65 -15.75 6.45
C GLY A 70 -23.10 -14.53 5.68
N LYS A 71 -23.38 -13.30 6.14
CA LYS A 71 -22.94 -12.05 5.49
C LYS A 71 -21.58 -11.55 5.98
N ILE A 72 -21.10 -12.05 7.12
CA ILE A 72 -19.77 -11.76 7.66
C ILE A 72 -18.90 -13.01 7.47
N GLN A 73 -17.77 -12.85 6.78
CA GLN A 73 -16.79 -13.89 6.56
C GLN A 73 -15.44 -13.46 7.14
N PHE A 74 -14.66 -14.43 7.60
CA PHE A 74 -13.28 -14.23 8.00
C PHE A 74 -12.36 -14.90 6.99
N GLY A 75 -11.36 -14.16 6.52
CA GLY A 75 -10.39 -14.66 5.57
C GLY A 75 -9.40 -13.59 5.19
N LYS A 76 -8.25 -14.03 4.67
CA LYS A 76 -7.22 -13.12 4.17
C LYS A 76 -7.63 -12.54 2.83
N ARG A 77 -7.65 -11.22 2.72
CA ARG A 77 -8.13 -10.47 1.55
C ARG A 77 -7.21 -9.29 1.27
N TYR A 78 -7.15 -8.87 0.00
CA TYR A 78 -6.50 -7.63 -0.39
C TYR A 78 -7.42 -6.45 -0.10
N THR A 79 -6.84 -5.38 0.44
CA THR A 79 -7.52 -4.11 0.72
C THR A 79 -6.50 -2.99 0.64
N ILE A 80 -6.95 -1.76 0.41
CA ILE A 80 -6.13 -0.59 0.70
C ILE A 80 -5.85 -0.60 2.21
N TYR A 81 -4.59 -0.39 2.57
CA TYR A 81 -4.07 -0.56 3.91
C TYR A 81 -3.19 0.63 4.29
N SER A 82 -3.32 1.11 5.53
CA SER A 82 -2.43 2.15 6.07
C SER A 82 -1.37 1.49 6.95
N PRO A 83 -0.08 1.50 6.55
CA PRO A 83 1.02 1.05 7.41
C PRO A 83 1.08 1.76 8.76
N LYS A 84 0.70 3.05 8.77
CA LYS A 84 0.74 3.90 9.96
C LYS A 84 -0.35 3.54 10.96
N ASP A 85 -1.57 3.34 10.45
CA ASP A 85 -2.74 3.04 11.29
C ASP A 85 -2.89 1.54 11.55
N ASN A 86 -2.11 0.72 10.85
CA ASN A 86 -2.06 -0.73 10.94
C ASN A 86 -3.45 -1.40 10.79
N GLN A 87 -4.24 -0.87 9.85
CA GLN A 87 -5.59 -1.36 9.55
C GLN A 87 -5.95 -1.12 8.07
N PRO A 88 -6.99 -1.80 7.55
CA PRO A 88 -7.61 -1.40 6.28
C PRO A 88 -8.00 0.07 6.30
N CYS A 89 -7.63 0.81 5.24
CA CYS A 89 -7.97 2.23 5.10
C CYS A 89 -9.14 2.35 4.12
N LEU A 90 -10.34 2.40 4.69
CA LEU A 90 -11.59 2.50 3.94
C LEU A 90 -11.89 3.97 3.60
N ASP A 91 -12.89 4.21 2.76
CA ASP A 91 -13.10 5.52 2.11
C ASP A 91 -13.18 6.70 3.08
N HIS A 92 -13.89 6.54 4.21
CA HIS A 92 -14.03 7.61 5.21
C HIS A 92 -12.78 7.84 6.08
N ASP A 93 -11.78 6.96 5.98
CA ASP A 93 -10.47 7.13 6.65
C ASP A 93 -9.45 7.84 5.74
N ARG A 94 -9.84 8.15 4.49
CA ARG A 94 -8.96 8.71 3.47
C ARG A 94 -9.08 10.22 3.39
N ASN A 95 -8.04 10.84 2.84
CA ASN A 95 -8.16 12.18 2.31
C ASN A 95 -9.07 12.17 1.07
N SER A 96 -9.83 13.23 0.85
CA SER A 96 -10.90 13.31 -0.17
C SER A 96 -10.41 13.08 -1.60
N ASN A 97 -9.12 13.26 -1.87
CA ASN A 97 -8.50 12.99 -3.16
C ASN A 97 -8.26 11.49 -3.45
N ALA A 98 -8.50 10.58 -2.49
CA ALA A 98 -8.26 9.14 -2.62
C ALA A 98 -9.51 8.27 -2.35
N GLU A 99 -10.67 8.90 -2.22
CA GLU A 99 -11.97 8.22 -2.06
C GLU A 99 -12.31 7.39 -3.31
N GLY A 100 -12.81 6.16 -3.12
CA GLY A 100 -13.22 5.28 -4.21
C GLY A 100 -12.07 4.54 -4.92
N VAL A 101 -10.82 4.80 -4.56
CA VAL A 101 -9.66 4.05 -5.09
C VAL A 101 -9.68 2.62 -4.56
N SER A 102 -9.51 1.65 -5.47
CA SER A 102 -9.48 0.21 -5.15
C SER A 102 -8.12 -0.42 -5.49
N PRO A 103 -7.77 -1.57 -4.87
CA PRO A 103 -6.59 -2.32 -5.29
C PRO A 103 -6.66 -2.67 -6.78
N GLN A 104 -5.57 -2.45 -7.50
CA GLN A 104 -5.43 -2.84 -8.90
C GLN A 104 -4.41 -3.97 -9.02
N GLU A 105 -4.82 -5.09 -9.60
CA GLU A 105 -3.95 -6.24 -9.84
C GLU A 105 -2.98 -5.98 -11.00
N TYR A 106 -1.74 -6.44 -10.85
CA TYR A 106 -0.71 -6.47 -11.90
C TYR A 106 -0.08 -7.86 -11.92
N THR A 107 0.28 -8.33 -13.12
CA THR A 107 1.20 -9.47 -13.24
C THR A 107 2.63 -8.98 -13.02
N LEU A 108 3.36 -9.62 -12.11
CA LEU A 108 4.75 -9.31 -11.81
C LEU A 108 5.70 -10.27 -12.55
N ILE A 109 6.34 -9.78 -13.61
CA ILE A 109 7.30 -10.52 -14.42
C ILE A 109 8.68 -10.46 -13.77
N LYS A 110 9.27 -11.63 -13.52
CA LYS A 110 10.61 -11.77 -12.95
C LYS A 110 11.64 -11.91 -14.06
N LEU A 111 12.34 -10.83 -14.37
CA LEU A 111 13.43 -10.81 -15.35
C LEU A 111 14.75 -11.16 -14.63
N ARG A 112 15.26 -12.38 -14.83
CA ARG A 112 16.44 -12.87 -14.11
C ARG A 112 17.71 -12.23 -14.67
N ILE A 113 18.53 -11.61 -13.82
CA ILE A 113 19.86 -11.15 -14.20
C ILE A 113 20.78 -12.36 -14.38
N HIS A 114 21.58 -12.38 -15.44
CA HIS A 114 22.56 -13.46 -15.63
C HIS A 114 23.53 -13.53 -14.45
N ASP A 115 23.85 -14.74 -13.99
CA ASP A 115 24.59 -14.98 -12.76
C ASP A 115 26.01 -14.35 -12.78
N ASP A 116 26.67 -14.34 -13.94
CA ASP A 116 27.99 -13.73 -14.16
C ASP A 116 27.96 -12.19 -14.18
N ARG A 117 26.77 -11.60 -14.33
CA ARG A 117 26.53 -10.16 -14.46
C ARG A 117 25.80 -9.53 -13.29
N ILE A 118 25.60 -10.28 -12.20
CA ILE A 118 25.03 -9.72 -10.96
C ILE A 118 25.90 -8.55 -10.47
N PRO A 119 25.31 -7.37 -10.17
CA PRO A 119 26.06 -6.21 -9.70
C PRO A 119 26.91 -6.51 -8.46
N ALA A 120 28.13 -5.96 -8.43
CA ALA A 120 29.10 -6.21 -7.35
C ALA A 120 28.55 -5.91 -5.95
N LYS A 121 27.69 -4.88 -5.82
CA LYS A 121 26.98 -4.51 -4.59
C LYS A 121 26.16 -5.66 -3.98
N LEU A 122 25.74 -6.63 -4.79
CA LEU A 122 24.94 -7.78 -4.35
C LEU A 122 25.75 -9.07 -4.18
N LYS A 123 26.93 -9.19 -4.78
CA LYS A 123 27.69 -10.46 -4.78
C LYS A 123 27.97 -10.99 -3.37
N SER A 124 28.30 -10.12 -2.42
CA SER A 124 28.53 -10.49 -1.01
C SER A 124 27.26 -10.79 -0.22
N ARG A 125 26.08 -10.50 -0.78
CA ARG A 125 24.77 -10.74 -0.18
C ARG A 125 24.12 -12.03 -0.70
N LEU A 126 24.68 -12.64 -1.76
CA LEU A 126 24.20 -13.90 -2.29
C LEU A 126 24.64 -15.05 -1.39
N THR A 127 23.70 -15.93 -1.08
CA THR A 127 23.95 -17.21 -0.42
C THR A 127 23.80 -18.36 -1.42
N SER A 128 24.28 -19.55 -1.07
CA SER A 128 24.02 -20.77 -1.86
C SER A 128 22.53 -21.12 -1.99
N SER A 129 21.68 -20.59 -1.10
CA SER A 129 20.22 -20.74 -1.13
C SER A 129 19.51 -19.64 -1.93
N THR A 130 20.23 -18.62 -2.43
CA THR A 130 19.60 -17.52 -3.18
C THR A 130 19.13 -18.02 -4.55
N ALA A 131 17.81 -18.04 -4.76
CA ALA A 131 17.20 -18.53 -5.99
C ALA A 131 17.55 -17.72 -7.27
N GLY A 132 18.05 -16.49 -7.11
CA GLY A 132 18.44 -15.60 -8.20
C GLY A 132 18.20 -14.14 -7.86
N VAL A 133 18.63 -13.26 -8.76
CA VAL A 133 18.39 -11.80 -8.69
C VAL A 133 17.52 -11.40 -9.88
N TYR A 134 16.43 -10.69 -9.62
CA TYR A 134 15.42 -10.39 -10.64
C TYR A 134 15.06 -8.90 -10.66
N LEU A 135 14.95 -8.32 -11.86
CA LEU A 135 14.18 -7.08 -12.02
C LEU A 135 12.69 -7.46 -12.02
N ALA A 136 11.91 -6.84 -11.14
CA ALA A 136 10.50 -7.14 -10.97
C ALA A 136 9.65 -6.17 -11.79
N ALA A 137 9.23 -6.56 -12.99
CA ALA A 137 8.47 -5.70 -13.91
C ALA A 137 6.96 -5.90 -13.78
N ALA A 138 6.19 -4.83 -13.60
CA ALA A 138 4.73 -4.91 -13.52
C ALA A 138 4.07 -4.74 -14.90
N THR A 139 3.13 -5.61 -15.25
CA THR A 139 2.34 -5.50 -16.48
C THR A 139 0.86 -5.80 -16.24
N LEU A 140 -0.02 -5.18 -17.03
CA LEU A 140 -1.45 -5.49 -17.12
C LEU A 140 -1.77 -6.44 -18.28
N ARG A 141 -0.77 -6.75 -19.11
CA ARG A 141 -0.92 -7.49 -20.36
C ARG A 141 0.06 -8.65 -20.42
N PRO A 142 -0.12 -9.70 -19.60
CA PRO A 142 0.78 -10.85 -19.60
C PRO A 142 0.81 -11.60 -20.94
N GLU A 143 -0.24 -11.48 -21.76
CA GLU A 143 -0.34 -12.13 -23.07
C GLU A 143 0.71 -11.64 -24.09
N THR A 144 1.31 -10.46 -23.87
CA THR A 144 2.30 -9.90 -24.80
C THR A 144 3.73 -10.31 -24.49
N MET A 145 3.98 -11.07 -23.42
CA MET A 145 5.34 -11.35 -22.94
C MET A 145 6.18 -12.19 -23.93
N TYR A 146 5.57 -12.79 -24.95
CA TYR A 146 6.29 -13.44 -26.05
C TYR A 146 7.13 -12.47 -26.90
N GLY A 147 6.71 -11.20 -26.98
CA GLY A 147 7.36 -10.16 -27.79
C GLY A 147 8.42 -9.34 -27.06
N GLN A 148 8.91 -9.80 -25.91
CA GLN A 148 9.85 -9.02 -25.11
C GLN A 148 11.18 -8.78 -25.82
N THR A 149 11.50 -7.51 -26.11
CA THR A 149 12.75 -7.10 -26.79
C THR A 149 13.81 -6.58 -25.81
N ASN A 150 13.38 -5.91 -24.74
CA ASN A 150 14.25 -5.33 -23.71
C ASN A 150 13.47 -5.04 -22.40
N CYS A 151 14.19 -4.55 -21.40
CA CYS A 151 13.62 -4.02 -20.15
C CYS A 151 13.89 -2.52 -20.07
N TRP A 152 12.91 -1.72 -19.65
CA TRP A 152 13.05 -0.28 -19.47
C TRP A 152 13.21 0.08 -17.99
N LEU A 153 14.20 0.93 -17.70
CA LEU A 153 14.37 1.62 -16.42
C LEU A 153 14.55 3.11 -16.65
N HIS A 154 14.14 3.92 -15.68
CA HIS A 154 14.44 5.35 -15.69
C HIS A 154 15.87 5.55 -15.18
N PRO A 155 16.71 6.38 -15.82
CA PRO A 155 18.08 6.62 -15.35
C PRO A 155 18.12 7.19 -13.94
N ASP A 156 17.26 8.16 -13.63
CA ASP A 156 17.34 8.93 -12.38
C ASP A 156 16.52 8.36 -11.22
N ILE A 157 15.75 7.28 -11.43
CA ILE A 157 14.98 6.64 -10.35
C ILE A 157 15.92 5.79 -9.49
N THR A 158 15.71 5.81 -8.18
CA THR A 158 16.41 4.91 -7.26
C THR A 158 15.65 3.59 -7.09
N TYR A 159 16.36 2.51 -7.37
CA TYR A 159 15.91 1.14 -7.20
C TYR A 159 16.56 0.50 -5.97
N VAL A 160 15.84 -0.41 -5.34
CA VAL A 160 16.32 -1.17 -4.19
C VAL A 160 16.25 -2.66 -4.48
N ALA A 161 17.30 -3.36 -4.09
CA ALA A 161 17.31 -4.81 -4.03
C ALA A 161 16.92 -5.26 -2.63
N PHE A 162 15.94 -6.16 -2.52
CA PHE A 162 15.46 -6.69 -1.26
C PHE A 162 15.21 -8.20 -1.36
N GLU A 163 15.38 -8.89 -0.23
CA GLU A 163 15.17 -10.33 -0.14
C GLU A 163 13.67 -10.65 0.00
N THR A 164 13.25 -11.71 -0.70
CA THR A 164 11.89 -12.25 -0.60
C THR A 164 11.92 -13.67 -0.05
N CYS A 165 10.81 -14.10 0.57
CA CYS A 165 10.70 -15.43 1.16
C CYS A 165 10.69 -16.56 0.12
N LEU A 166 10.16 -16.30 -1.10
CA LEU A 166 9.92 -17.33 -2.12
C LEU A 166 10.52 -17.03 -3.50
N HIS A 167 11.04 -15.82 -3.74
CA HIS A 167 11.35 -15.35 -5.10
C HIS A 167 12.79 -14.85 -5.27
N GLY A 168 13.68 -15.15 -4.32
CA GLY A 168 15.06 -14.68 -4.33
C GLY A 168 15.15 -13.18 -4.05
N ILE A 169 16.09 -12.49 -4.69
CA ILE A 169 16.27 -11.05 -4.55
C ILE A 169 15.51 -10.34 -5.66
N LEU A 170 14.61 -9.43 -5.32
CA LEU A 170 13.90 -8.58 -6.27
C LEU A 170 14.48 -7.18 -6.28
N ILE A 171 14.51 -6.56 -7.46
CA ILE A 171 14.89 -5.17 -7.67
C ILE A 171 13.66 -4.40 -8.18
N SER A 172 13.27 -3.37 -7.45
CA SER A 172 12.14 -2.47 -7.78
C SER A 172 12.33 -1.11 -7.10
N THR A 173 11.38 -0.18 -7.25
CA THR A 173 11.34 1.01 -6.39
C THR A 173 11.04 0.65 -4.93
N ARG A 174 11.40 1.53 -3.99
CA ARG A 174 11.11 1.38 -2.54
C ARG A 174 9.62 1.22 -2.27
N ARG A 175 8.79 1.99 -2.98
CA ARG A 175 7.33 1.93 -2.83
C ARG A 175 6.77 0.56 -3.20
N ALA A 176 7.29 -0.04 -4.27
CA ALA A 176 6.89 -1.38 -4.68
C ALA A 176 7.35 -2.45 -3.71
N ALA A 177 8.57 -2.34 -3.17
CA ALA A 177 9.07 -3.23 -2.12
C ALA A 177 8.19 -3.17 -0.86
N LEU A 178 7.76 -1.97 -0.44
CA LEU A 178 6.83 -1.80 0.68
C LEU A 178 5.48 -2.46 0.41
N ASN A 179 4.88 -2.24 -0.77
CA ASN A 179 3.63 -2.91 -1.15
C ASN A 179 3.76 -4.43 -1.10
N MET A 180 4.85 -4.98 -1.66
CA MET A 180 5.13 -6.41 -1.64
C MET A 180 5.31 -6.96 -0.20
N ALA A 181 5.94 -6.19 0.69
CA ALA A 181 6.09 -6.58 2.10
C ALA A 181 4.74 -6.72 2.84
N TYR A 182 3.74 -5.89 2.50
CA TYR A 182 2.36 -6.01 2.98
C TYR A 182 1.53 -7.08 2.23
N GLN A 183 2.12 -7.75 1.24
CA GLN A 183 1.52 -8.84 0.46
C GLN A 183 2.20 -10.19 0.72
N GLU A 184 2.97 -10.31 1.81
CA GLU A 184 3.71 -11.52 2.21
C GLU A 184 4.83 -11.96 1.26
N PHE A 185 5.40 -11.04 0.48
CA PHE A 185 6.60 -11.34 -0.29
C PHE A 185 7.84 -11.46 0.60
N THR A 186 7.79 -10.96 1.83
CA THR A 186 8.93 -10.90 2.74
C THR A 186 8.68 -11.74 4.00
N ASN A 187 9.76 -12.05 4.73
CA ASN A 187 9.71 -12.92 5.90
C ASN A 187 8.90 -12.34 7.06
N VAL A 188 8.84 -11.01 7.17
CA VAL A 188 8.11 -10.30 8.22
C VAL A 188 7.12 -9.35 7.55
N TYR A 189 5.84 -9.49 7.90
CA TYR A 189 4.75 -8.70 7.33
C TYR A 189 5.02 -7.19 7.46
N GLY A 190 4.94 -6.48 6.33
CA GLY A 190 5.17 -5.03 6.25
C GLY A 190 6.63 -4.59 6.38
N GLN A 191 7.58 -5.53 6.53
CA GLN A 191 9.00 -5.21 6.66
C GLN A 191 9.81 -5.85 5.52
N TYR A 192 10.85 -5.13 5.09
CA TYR A 192 11.80 -5.62 4.09
C TYR A 192 13.20 -5.08 4.41
N THR A 193 14.21 -5.85 4.07
CA THR A 193 15.61 -5.46 4.25
C THR A 193 16.20 -5.07 2.91
N ILE A 194 16.72 -3.85 2.82
CA ILE A 194 17.45 -3.37 1.64
C ILE A 194 18.84 -3.96 1.67
N LEU A 195 19.17 -4.74 0.63
CA LEU A 195 20.48 -5.35 0.44
C LEU A 195 21.44 -4.41 -0.29
N ALA A 196 20.91 -3.66 -1.26
CA ALA A 196 21.64 -2.67 -2.04
C ALA A 196 20.69 -1.64 -2.67
N GLU A 197 21.22 -0.48 -3.01
CA GLU A 197 20.54 0.60 -3.73
C GLU A 197 21.29 0.91 -5.03
N PHE A 198 20.51 1.22 -6.06
CA PHE A 198 20.98 1.48 -7.41
C PHE A 198 20.29 2.70 -7.99
N LEU A 199 21.04 3.60 -8.60
CA LEU A 199 20.49 4.51 -9.59
C LEU A 199 20.20 3.70 -10.87
N GLY A 200 19.12 3.99 -11.59
CA GLY A 200 18.76 3.23 -12.79
C GLY A 200 19.87 3.14 -13.84
N THR A 201 20.70 4.19 -13.95
CA THR A 201 21.90 4.22 -14.79
C THR A 201 22.90 3.11 -14.48
N GLU A 202 23.00 2.67 -13.23
CA GLU A 202 23.91 1.59 -12.81
C GLU A 202 23.46 0.21 -13.29
N LEU A 203 22.19 0.07 -13.70
CA LEU A 203 21.59 -1.19 -14.13
C LEU A 203 21.52 -1.33 -15.65
N PHE A 204 21.88 -0.30 -16.41
CA PHE A 204 21.83 -0.32 -17.87
C PHE A 204 22.82 -1.33 -18.46
N GLY A 205 22.40 -2.00 -19.54
CA GLY A 205 23.19 -3.00 -20.23
C GLY A 205 23.32 -4.34 -19.49
N LEU A 206 22.63 -4.53 -18.36
CA LEU A 206 22.53 -5.84 -17.73
C LEU A 206 21.79 -6.82 -18.66
N PRO A 207 22.35 -8.01 -18.93
CA PRO A 207 21.64 -9.07 -19.63
C PRO A 207 20.66 -9.77 -18.70
N LEU A 208 19.48 -10.05 -19.24
CA LEU A 208 18.35 -10.62 -18.54
C LEU A 208 17.80 -11.82 -19.32
N HIS A 209 17.44 -12.86 -18.58
CA HIS A 209 16.55 -13.91 -19.07
C HIS A 209 15.09 -13.48 -18.81
N ALA A 210 14.34 -13.26 -19.88
CA ALA A 210 12.95 -12.82 -19.84
C ALA A 210 11.98 -14.00 -20.06
N PRO A 211 11.05 -14.29 -19.13
CA PRO A 211 10.10 -15.39 -19.29
C PRO A 211 9.27 -15.25 -20.57
N LEU A 212 9.04 -16.35 -21.29
CA LEU A 212 8.25 -16.42 -22.53
C LEU A 212 8.83 -15.71 -23.76
N SER A 213 9.89 -14.91 -23.63
CA SER A 213 10.51 -14.25 -24.78
C SER A 213 11.08 -15.26 -25.78
N TYR A 214 11.02 -14.92 -27.07
CA TYR A 214 11.77 -15.64 -28.11
C TYR A 214 13.28 -15.40 -28.00
N TYR A 215 13.70 -14.24 -27.50
CA TYR A 215 15.10 -13.92 -27.29
C TYR A 215 15.62 -14.55 -26.00
N GLU A 216 16.68 -15.36 -26.11
CA GLU A 216 17.33 -15.99 -24.95
C GLU A 216 17.86 -14.95 -23.94
N THR A 217 18.32 -13.81 -24.44
CA THR A 217 18.82 -12.70 -23.63
C THR A 217 18.26 -11.37 -24.14
N VAL A 218 17.72 -10.58 -23.21
CA VAL A 218 17.32 -9.19 -23.43
C VAL A 218 18.11 -8.26 -22.51
N TYR A 219 18.12 -6.96 -22.77
CA TYR A 219 18.96 -6.01 -22.01
C TYR A 219 18.15 -4.91 -21.33
N VAL A 220 18.72 -4.33 -20.27
CA VAL A 220 18.20 -3.13 -19.64
C VAL A 220 18.58 -1.88 -20.46
N LEU A 221 17.58 -1.08 -20.83
CA LEU A 221 17.73 0.15 -21.59
C LEU A 221 17.04 1.35 -20.88
N PRO A 222 17.47 2.60 -21.17
CA PRO A 222 16.89 3.80 -20.57
C PRO A 222 15.54 4.19 -21.16
N MET A 223 14.59 4.59 -20.31
CA MET A 223 13.35 5.26 -20.71
C MET A 223 13.03 6.44 -19.77
N MET A 224 13.05 7.66 -20.33
CA MET A 224 12.94 8.92 -19.57
C MET A 224 11.51 9.25 -19.07
N THR A 225 10.50 8.52 -19.53
CA THR A 225 9.09 8.82 -19.25
C THR A 225 8.46 7.86 -18.24
N ILE A 226 9.26 7.00 -17.61
CA ILE A 226 8.79 6.11 -16.55
C ILE A 226 8.50 6.94 -15.30
N LYS A 227 7.34 6.70 -14.69
CA LYS A 227 6.97 7.31 -13.42
C LYS A 227 7.30 6.38 -12.27
N GLU A 228 7.97 6.89 -11.24
CA GLU A 228 8.28 6.15 -10.01
C GLU A 228 7.01 5.73 -9.25
N ASP A 229 5.93 6.48 -9.43
CA ASP A 229 4.65 6.29 -8.77
C ASP A 229 3.70 5.30 -9.47
N LYS A 230 4.17 4.50 -10.44
CA LYS A 230 3.37 3.44 -11.07
C LYS A 230 4.11 2.11 -11.15
N GLY A 231 3.39 1.03 -10.84
CA GLY A 231 3.96 -0.32 -10.81
C GLY A 231 5.19 -0.41 -9.90
N THR A 232 6.27 -0.95 -10.46
CA THR A 232 7.55 -1.20 -9.79
C THR A 232 8.69 -0.28 -10.21
N GLY A 233 8.44 0.64 -11.15
CA GLY A 233 9.48 1.41 -11.85
C GLY A 233 10.29 0.59 -12.87
N VAL A 234 9.98 -0.70 -13.05
CA VAL A 234 10.57 -1.59 -14.05
C VAL A 234 9.48 -1.96 -15.06
N VAL A 235 9.75 -1.78 -16.36
CA VAL A 235 8.75 -1.98 -17.42
C VAL A 235 9.30 -2.92 -18.48
N THR A 236 8.48 -3.87 -18.94
CA THR A 236 8.82 -4.74 -20.08
C THR A 236 8.61 -4.01 -21.41
N SER A 237 9.47 -4.26 -22.39
CA SER A 237 9.35 -3.72 -23.75
C SER A 237 8.80 -4.78 -24.69
N VAL A 238 7.59 -4.60 -25.17
CA VAL A 238 6.80 -5.56 -25.98
C VAL A 238 6.15 -4.87 -27.17
#